data_AF-A0A5C9EVN0-F1
#
_entry.id   AF-A0A5C9EVN0-F1
#
_cell.length_a   1.000
_cell.length_b   1.000
_cell.length_c   1.000
_cell.angle_alpha   90.00
_cell.angle_beta   90.00
_cell.angle_gamma   90.00
#
_symmetry.space_group_name_H-M   'P 1'
#
loop_
_entity.id
_entity.type
_entity.pdbx_description
1 polymer ?
#
loop_
_entity_poly.entity_id
_entity_poly.type
_entity_poly.pdbx_seq_one_letter_code
_entity_poly.pdbx_strand_id
1 'polypeptide(L)'
;MDLKQIISKVHNAIFSSENSVILEGEEYPIEKTSQKGLRCVYHDEYFFVEQNPNTDSHWAEKARKGDQITWAIKGDDYIANIHDGKYHNFKDK
;
A
#
# COMPACT_ATOMS: atom_id res chain seq x y z
N MET A 1 -1.41 -16.35 3.48
CA MET A 1 -0.38 -15.39 3.94
C MET A 1 -1.06 -14.45 4.94
N ASP A 2 -0.32 -13.89 5.90
CA ASP A 2 -0.90 -12.89 6.80
C ASP A 2 -0.89 -11.48 6.16
N LEU A 3 -1.67 -10.54 6.71
CA LEU A 3 -1.77 -9.17 6.18
C LEU A 3 -0.40 -8.48 6.09
N LYS A 4 0.48 -8.70 7.07
CA LYS A 4 1.82 -8.12 7.11
C LYS A 4 2.66 -8.61 5.93
N GLN A 5 2.64 -9.91 5.64
CA GLN A 5 3.34 -10.49 4.49
C GLN A 5 2.80 -9.95 3.17
N ILE A 6 1.47 -9.84 3.05
CA ILE A 6 0.81 -9.34 1.84
C ILE A 6 1.22 -7.88 1.59
N ILE A 7 1.02 -6.98 2.55
CA ILE A 7 1.35 -5.56 2.38
C ILE A 7 2.85 -5.35 2.15
N SER A 8 3.72 -6.13 2.77
CA SER A 8 5.17 -6.06 2.50
C SER A 8 5.52 -6.45 1.07
N LYS A 9 4.90 -7.49 0.52
CA LYS A 9 5.09 -7.86 -0.90
C LYS A 9 4.57 -6.78 -1.84
N VAL A 10 3.37 -6.28 -1.60
CA VAL A 10 2.76 -5.22 -2.40
C VAL A 10 3.61 -3.95 -2.36
N HIS A 11 4.09 -3.56 -1.17
CA HIS A 11 4.97 -2.41 -0.99
C HIS A 11 6.23 -2.52 -1.86
N ASN A 12 6.93 -3.65 -1.76
CA ASN A 12 8.14 -3.88 -2.55
C ASN A 12 7.83 -3.81 -4.05
N ALA A 13 6.78 -4.50 -4.51
CA ALA A 13 6.42 -4.51 -5.93
C ALA A 13 6.06 -3.10 -6.46
N ILE A 14 5.29 -2.32 -5.69
CA ILE A 14 4.96 -0.92 -6.00
C ILE A 14 6.22 -0.07 -6.13
N PHE A 15 7.15 -0.14 -5.18
CA PHE A 15 8.32 0.74 -5.16
C PHE A 15 9.50 0.25 -6.00
N SER A 16 9.51 -1.04 -6.36
CA SER A 16 10.40 -1.61 -7.39
C SER A 16 9.88 -1.38 -8.81
N SER A 17 8.75 -0.70 -8.99
CA SER A 17 8.12 -0.42 -10.29
C SER A 17 7.77 -1.68 -11.09
N GLU A 18 7.35 -2.72 -10.38
CA GLU A 18 6.79 -3.92 -11.00
C GLU A 18 5.39 -3.62 -11.59
N ASN A 19 4.94 -4.46 -12.52
CA ASN A 19 3.61 -4.35 -13.13
C ASN A 19 2.58 -5.24 -12.42
N SER A 20 3.02 -6.17 -11.59
CA SER A 20 2.20 -7.14 -10.89
C SER A 20 2.91 -7.65 -9.63
N VAL A 21 2.19 -8.36 -8.78
CA VAL A 21 2.71 -8.98 -7.55
C VAL A 21 2.10 -10.37 -7.37
N ILE A 22 2.91 -11.34 -6.95
CA ILE A 22 2.44 -12.71 -6.66
C ILE A 22 2.03 -12.84 -5.19
N LEU A 23 0.72 -13.02 -4.96
CA LEU A 23 0.11 -13.21 -3.66
C LEU A 23 -0.55 -14.59 -3.64
N GLU A 24 -0.16 -15.43 -2.68
CA GLU A 24 -0.72 -16.78 -2.50
C GLU A 24 -0.65 -17.71 -3.73
N GLY A 25 0.27 -17.44 -4.67
CA GLY A 25 0.45 -18.22 -5.89
C GLY A 25 -0.28 -17.65 -7.11
N GLU A 26 -1.10 -16.63 -6.92
CA GLU A 26 -1.82 -15.92 -7.98
C GLU A 26 -1.16 -14.56 -8.27
N GLU A 27 -1.22 -14.13 -9.53
CA GLU A 27 -0.66 -12.86 -9.98
C GLU A 27 -1.72 -11.76 -9.96
N TYR A 28 -1.41 -10.64 -9.30
CA TYR A 28 -2.30 -9.48 -9.19
C TYR A 28 -1.64 -8.27 -9.87
N PRO A 29 -2.35 -7.55 -10.75
CA PRO A 29 -1.79 -6.38 -11.41
C PRO A 29 -1.61 -5.20 -10.44
N ILE A 30 -0.54 -4.43 -10.67
CA ILE A 30 -0.37 -3.11 -10.06
C ILE A 30 -1.02 -2.09 -10.99
N GLU A 31 -2.15 -1.57 -10.54
CA GLU A 31 -2.92 -0.55 -11.26
C GLU A 31 -2.57 0.85 -10.78
N LYS A 32 -3.17 1.85 -11.44
CA LYS A 32 -3.13 3.23 -10.98
C LYS A 32 -4.54 3.73 -10.70
N THR A 33 -4.74 4.36 -9.55
CA THR A 33 -6.00 5.02 -9.23
C THR A 33 -6.35 6.07 -10.28
N SER A 34 -7.60 6.06 -10.74
CA SER A 34 -8.06 6.89 -11.86
C SER A 34 -7.91 8.39 -11.61
N GLN A 35 -8.12 8.85 -10.38
CA GLN A 35 -8.11 10.28 -10.05
C GLN A 35 -6.71 10.86 -9.77
N LYS A 36 -5.82 10.04 -9.20
CA LYS A 36 -4.55 10.52 -8.62
C LYS A 36 -3.32 9.81 -9.16
N GLY A 37 -3.50 8.76 -9.97
CA GLY A 37 -2.41 8.02 -10.58
C GLY A 37 -1.58 7.18 -9.59
N LEU A 38 -2.07 7.00 -8.36
CA LEU A 38 -1.39 6.26 -7.30
C LEU A 38 -1.36 4.77 -7.61
N ARG A 39 -0.22 4.13 -7.46
CA ARG A 39 -0.06 2.68 -7.61
C ARG A 39 -0.87 1.94 -6.54
N CYS A 40 -1.64 0.94 -6.97
CA CYS A 40 -2.49 0.16 -6.09
C CYS A 40 -2.67 -1.29 -6.54
N VAL A 41 -3.06 -2.14 -5.59
CA VAL A 41 -3.38 -3.55 -5.79
C VAL A 41 -4.65 -3.86 -5.00
N TYR A 42 -5.61 -4.54 -5.63
CA TYR A 42 -6.76 -5.13 -4.95
C TYR A 42 -6.52 -6.61 -4.74
N HIS A 43 -6.75 -7.09 -3.51
CA HIS A 43 -6.66 -8.50 -3.18
C HIS A 43 -7.64 -8.81 -2.04
N ASP A 44 -8.57 -9.72 -2.31
CA ASP A 44 -9.71 -10.06 -1.45
C ASP A 44 -10.50 -8.81 -1.00
N GLU A 45 -10.56 -8.57 0.31
CA GLU A 45 -11.25 -7.45 0.94
C GLU A 45 -10.34 -6.23 1.16
N TYR A 46 -9.07 -6.31 0.74
CA TYR A 46 -8.06 -5.29 0.97
C TYR A 46 -7.75 -4.52 -0.30
N PHE A 47 -7.67 -3.20 -0.13
CA PHE A 47 -7.13 -2.27 -1.10
C PHE A 47 -5.77 -1.77 -0.60
N PHE A 48 -4.73 -2.07 -1.36
CA PHE A 48 -3.38 -1.61 -1.08
C PHE A 48 -3.02 -0.45 -1.98
N VAL A 49 -2.54 0.66 -1.42
CA VAL A 49 -2.26 1.87 -2.21
C VAL A 49 -1.08 2.64 -1.64
N GLU A 50 -0.24 3.20 -2.52
CA GLU A 50 0.82 4.11 -2.10
C GLU A 50 0.26 5.41 -1.49
N GLN A 51 0.98 5.98 -0.53
CA GLN A 51 0.60 7.25 0.08
C GLN A 51 0.57 8.37 -0.97
N ASN A 52 -0.54 9.10 -1.03
CA ASN A 52 -0.64 10.30 -1.85
C ASN A 52 0.17 11.45 -1.22
N PRO A 53 1.27 11.92 -1.86
CA PRO A 53 2.07 13.03 -1.34
C PRO A 53 1.37 14.38 -1.47
N ASN A 54 0.22 14.46 -2.15
CA ASN A 54 -0.51 15.72 -2.38
C ASN A 54 -1.62 15.99 -1.35
N THR A 55 -1.69 15.20 -0.27
CA THR A 55 -2.64 15.44 0.83
C THR A 55 -1.99 16.20 1.97
N ASP A 56 -2.79 16.73 2.90
CA ASP A 56 -2.32 17.52 4.04
C ASP A 56 -1.99 16.65 5.28
N SER A 57 -1.84 15.35 5.10
CA SER A 57 -1.53 14.43 6.21
C SER A 57 -0.04 14.43 6.57
N HIS A 58 0.28 14.11 7.82
CA HIS A 58 1.66 13.88 8.26
C HIS A 58 2.36 12.77 7.44
N TRP A 59 1.61 11.77 6.95
CA TRP A 59 2.15 10.74 6.08
C TRP A 59 2.47 11.25 4.68
N ALA A 60 1.69 12.20 4.16
CA ALA A 60 2.01 12.86 2.90
C ALA A 60 3.26 13.72 3.00
N GLU A 61 3.50 14.38 4.14
CA GLU A 61 4.77 15.09 4.38
C GLU A 61 5.97 14.16 4.28
N LYS A 62 5.85 12.94 4.83
CA LYS A 62 6.89 11.90 4.72
C LYS A 62 7.07 11.43 3.29
N ALA A 63 5.98 11.12 2.58
CA ALA A 63 6.05 10.73 1.18
C ALA A 63 6.70 11.82 0.30
N ARG A 64 6.42 13.11 0.57
CA ARG A 64 7.09 14.23 -0.12
C ARG A 64 8.59 14.30 0.13
N LYS A 65 9.08 13.75 1.26
CA LYS A 65 10.51 13.66 1.60
C LYS A 65 11.21 12.44 0.99
N GLY A 66 10.45 11.55 0.34
CA GLY A 66 10.96 10.34 -0.30
C GLY A 66 10.67 9.05 0.46
N ASP A 67 10.02 9.13 1.62
CA ASP A 67 9.61 7.95 2.38
C ASP A 67 8.61 7.12 1.57
N GLN A 68 8.84 5.81 1.54
CA GLN A 68 7.98 4.88 0.84
C GLN A 68 6.89 4.40 1.80
N ILE A 69 5.63 4.70 1.47
CA ILE A 69 4.50 4.35 2.32
C ILE A 69 3.42 3.66 1.51
N THR A 70 2.97 2.49 1.98
CA THR A 70 1.84 1.74 1.40
C THR A 70 0.81 1.47 2.48
N TRP A 71 -0.46 1.75 2.20
CA TRP A 71 -1.58 1.48 3.10
C TRP A 71 -2.26 0.16 2.76
N ALA A 72 -2.80 -0.50 3.77
CA ALA A 72 -3.83 -1.53 3.62
C ALA A 72 -5.16 -0.96 4.14
N ILE A 73 -6.13 -0.87 3.25
CA ILE A 73 -7.47 -0.34 3.52
C ILE A 73 -8.46 -1.49 3.37
N LYS A 74 -9.41 -1.62 4.29
CA LYS A 74 -10.50 -2.60 4.20
C LYS A 74 -11.82 -1.85 4.28
N GLY A 75 -12.57 -1.81 3.17
CA GLY A 75 -13.70 -0.88 3.05
C GLY A 75 -13.21 0.57 3.15
N ASP A 76 -13.66 1.29 4.18
CA ASP A 76 -13.24 2.67 4.46
C ASP A 76 -12.16 2.77 5.56
N ASP A 77 -11.78 1.64 6.17
CA ASP A 77 -10.91 1.62 7.33
C ASP A 77 -9.43 1.43 6.94
N TYR A 78 -8.57 2.32 7.43
CA TYR A 78 -7.11 2.20 7.31
C TYR A 78 -6.58 1.25 8.37
N ILE A 79 -6.33 -0.01 7.98
CA ILE A 79 -6.02 -1.09 8.92
C ILE A 79 -4.54 -1.15 9.28
N ALA A 80 -3.67 -0.95 8.29
CA ALA A 80 -2.22 -1.06 8.46
C ALA A 80 -1.47 -0.22 7.42
N ASN A 81 -0.18 0.02 7.67
CA ASN A 81 0.71 0.51 6.63
C ASN A 81 2.10 -0.13 6.70
N ILE A 82 2.84 0.01 5.61
CA ILE A 82 4.29 -0.12 5.58
C ILE A 82 4.86 1.29 5.42
N HIS A 83 5.83 1.66 6.25
CA HIS A 83 6.65 2.86 6.12
C HIS A 83 8.12 2.43 6.07
N ASP A 84 8.78 2.65 4.94
CA ASP A 84 10.18 2.26 4.68
C ASP A 84 10.47 0.81 5.10
N GLY A 85 9.61 -0.11 4.66
CA GLY A 85 9.69 -1.53 4.99
C GLY A 85 9.23 -1.93 6.40
N LYS A 86 8.85 -0.98 7.27
CA LYS A 86 8.35 -1.27 8.63
C LYS A 86 6.84 -1.33 8.67
N TYR A 87 6.30 -2.42 9.23
CA TYR A 87 4.86 -2.64 9.37
C TYR A 87 4.29 -1.94 10.61
N HIS A 88 3.17 -1.23 10.43
CA HIS A 88 2.39 -0.62 11.48
C HIS A 88 0.93 -1.10 11.38
N ASN A 89 0.39 -1.62 12.49
CA ASN A 89 -1.03 -1.99 12.62
C ASN A 89 -1.80 -0.86 13.31
N PHE A 90 -3.01 -0.56 12.83
CA PHE A 90 -3.90 0.47 13.36
C PHE A 90 -5.22 -0.10 13.91
N LYS A 91 -5.50 -1.40 13.73
CA LYS A 91 -6.72 -2.05 14.23
C LYS A 91 -6.78 -2.22 15.76
N ASP A 92 -5.67 -2.01 16.46
CA ASP A 92 -5.56 -2.20 17.92
C ASP A 92 -5.70 -0.89 18.73
N LYS A 93 -6.45 0.10 18.22
CA LYS A 93 -6.75 1.35 18.95
C LYS A 93 -8.15 1.39 19.55
#